data_AF-A4BGG5-F1
#
_entry.id   AF-A4BGG5-F1
#
_cell.length_a   1.000
_cell.length_b   1.000
_cell.length_c   1.000
_cell.angle_alpha   90.00
_cell.angle_beta   90.00
_cell.angle_gamma   90.00
#
_symmetry.space_group_name_H-M   'P 1'
#
loop_
_entity.id
_entity.type
_entity.pdbx_description
1 polymer ?
#
loop_
_entity_poly.entity_id
_entity_poly.type
_entity_poly.pdbx_seq_one_letter_code
_entity_poly.pdbx_strand_id
1 'polypeptide(L)'
;MFRSNGLIDDLVLYAKPEEYNQFADFVGKAISSKNPTLMLSESDISIEIIRDETEEELFTSLQNKTNDYFSMDDWNNRDILRIYGSNCVLSSLQEFLNDLAGRGEGYSYISEYSEKENYSSNSPEWRLHVEIT
;
A
#
# COMPACT_ATOMS: atom_id res chain seq x y z
N MET A 1 -6.91 4.98 27.76
CA MET A 1 -5.89 4.27 26.95
C MET A 1 -6.66 3.44 25.94
N PHE A 2 -6.80 3.94 24.72
CA PHE A 2 -7.37 3.13 23.65
C PHE A 2 -6.41 1.95 23.41
N ARG A 3 -6.93 0.72 23.40
CA ARG A 3 -6.15 -0.42 22.90
C ARG A 3 -5.92 -0.18 21.40
N SER A 4 -4.81 -0.68 20.87
CA SER A 4 -4.61 -0.81 19.42
C SER A 4 -5.64 -1.79 18.87
N ASN A 5 -6.83 -1.29 18.55
CA ASN A 5 -7.91 -2.08 18.01
C ASN A 5 -7.61 -2.32 16.52
N GLY A 6 -7.51 -3.58 16.10
CA GLY A 6 -7.27 -3.96 14.71
C GLY A 6 -8.38 -3.42 13.80
N LEU A 7 -8.02 -2.42 13.00
CA LEU A 7 -8.86 -1.60 12.12
C LEU A 7 -7.97 -1.17 10.93
N ILE A 8 -8.53 -1.12 9.72
CA ILE A 8 -7.85 -1.82 8.61
C ILE A 8 -7.81 -1.07 7.25
N ASP A 9 -6.77 -1.29 6.41
CA ASP A 9 -6.73 -0.90 4.99
C ASP A 9 -6.09 -1.96 4.02
N ASP A 10 -6.92 -2.65 3.20
CA ASP A 10 -6.54 -3.33 1.92
C ASP A 10 -6.68 -2.32 0.77
N LEU A 11 -5.85 -2.40 -0.26
CA LEU A 11 -5.79 -1.42 -1.35
C LEU A 11 -6.51 -1.94 -2.60
N VAL A 12 -7.66 -1.33 -2.91
CA VAL A 12 -8.35 -1.49 -4.19
C VAL A 12 -7.87 -0.38 -5.13
N LEU A 13 -7.37 -0.78 -6.29
CA LEU A 13 -6.89 0.12 -7.34
C LEU A 13 -7.90 0.18 -8.47
N TYR A 14 -8.32 1.38 -8.86
CA TYR A 14 -8.85 1.62 -10.19
C TYR A 14 -7.81 2.38 -11.00
N ALA A 15 -7.33 1.74 -12.07
CA ALA A 15 -6.21 2.24 -12.86
C ALA A 15 -6.23 1.69 -14.30
N LYS A 16 -5.60 2.44 -15.20
CA LYS A 16 -5.21 2.03 -16.57
C LYS A 16 -3.87 1.28 -16.53
N PRO A 17 -3.51 0.54 -17.59
CA PRO A 17 -2.21 -0.13 -17.70
C PRO A 17 -1.02 0.77 -17.40
N GLU A 18 -1.03 2.02 -17.87
CA GLU A 18 0.04 2.99 -17.66
C GLU A 18 0.17 3.38 -16.17
N GLU A 19 -0.96 3.53 -15.46
CA GLU A 19 -1.04 3.86 -14.03
C GLU A 19 -0.56 2.69 -13.15
N TYR A 20 -0.89 1.44 -13.52
CA TYR A 20 -0.31 0.24 -12.88
C TYR A 20 1.21 0.16 -13.05
N ASN A 21 1.72 0.40 -14.27
CA ASN A 21 3.17 0.45 -14.53
C ASN A 21 3.85 1.60 -13.76
N GLN A 22 3.20 2.77 -13.67
CA GLN A 22 3.69 3.90 -12.89
C GLN A 22 3.80 3.55 -11.39
N PHE A 23 2.82 2.85 -10.83
CA PHE A 23 2.90 2.37 -9.44
C PHE A 23 4.03 1.34 -9.29
N ALA A 24 4.20 0.40 -10.22
CA ALA A 24 5.33 -0.52 -10.24
C ALA A 24 6.69 0.22 -10.26
N ASP A 25 6.81 1.32 -10.99
CA ASP A 25 7.99 2.20 -10.97
C ASP A 25 8.21 2.89 -9.62
N PHE A 26 7.15 3.30 -8.92
CA PHE A 26 7.25 3.83 -7.55
C PHE A 26 7.70 2.76 -6.54
N VAL A 27 7.24 1.51 -6.67
CA VAL A 27 7.76 0.38 -5.88
C VAL A 27 9.24 0.14 -6.18
N GLY A 28 9.65 0.13 -7.45
CA GLY A 28 11.06 -0.01 -7.86
C GLY A 28 11.99 1.09 -7.32
N LYS A 29 11.49 2.34 -7.24
CA LYS A 29 12.19 3.45 -6.58
C LYS A 29 12.34 3.20 -5.07
N ALA A 30 11.31 2.66 -4.39
CA ALA A 30 11.37 2.33 -2.97
C ALA A 30 12.39 1.22 -2.66
N ILE A 31 12.41 0.15 -3.47
CA ILE A 31 13.41 -0.94 -3.38
C ILE A 31 14.84 -0.40 -3.48
N SER A 32 15.06 0.54 -4.40
CA SER A 32 16.36 1.18 -4.65
C SER A 32 16.75 2.24 -3.60
N SER A 33 15.79 2.70 -2.79
CA SER A 33 15.94 3.79 -1.82
C SER A 33 16.17 3.28 -0.40
N LYS A 34 16.67 4.16 0.48
CA LYS A 34 16.62 4.00 1.95
C LYS A 34 15.61 4.93 2.62
N ASN A 35 15.05 5.86 1.86
CA ASN A 35 14.01 6.78 2.30
C ASN A 35 12.66 6.30 1.76
N PRO A 36 11.54 6.57 2.46
CA PRO A 36 10.19 6.36 1.94
C PRO A 36 10.01 7.00 0.56
N THR A 37 9.28 6.31 -0.32
CA THR A 37 8.91 6.81 -1.64
C THR A 37 7.44 7.18 -1.62
N LEU A 38 7.14 8.46 -1.85
CA LEU A 38 5.79 8.99 -1.87
C LEU A 38 5.21 9.00 -3.30
N MET A 39 4.03 8.43 -3.46
CA MET A 39 3.17 8.53 -4.63
C MET A 39 1.89 9.28 -4.23
N LEU A 40 1.42 10.19 -5.07
CA LEU A 40 0.13 10.86 -4.87
C LEU A 40 -0.97 10.06 -5.58
N SER A 41 -2.22 10.20 -5.13
CA SER A 41 -3.40 9.64 -5.78
C SER A 41 -4.36 10.77 -6.21
N GLU A 42 -5.46 10.44 -6.90
CA GLU A 42 -6.53 11.41 -7.20
C GLU A 42 -7.35 11.76 -5.95
N SER A 43 -7.28 10.94 -4.89
CA SER A 43 -7.89 11.21 -3.59
C SER A 43 -6.98 12.01 -2.67
N ASP A 44 -7.52 12.51 -1.54
CA ASP A 44 -6.74 13.14 -0.47
C ASP A 44 -5.74 12.17 0.23
N ILE A 45 -5.69 10.90 -0.18
CA ILE A 45 -4.78 9.88 0.34
C ILE A 45 -3.49 9.84 -0.49
N SER A 46 -2.35 9.89 0.19
CA SER A 46 -1.04 9.62 -0.41
C SER A 46 -0.59 8.18 -0.11
N ILE A 47 0.19 7.58 -1.01
CA ILE A 47 0.74 6.23 -0.84
C ILE A 47 2.24 6.35 -0.54
N GLU A 48 2.67 5.88 0.63
CA GLU A 48 4.07 5.93 1.07
C GLU A 48 4.66 4.51 1.13
N ILE A 49 5.60 4.23 0.23
CA ILE A 49 6.20 2.90 0.06
C ILE A 49 7.56 2.88 0.76
N ILE A 50 7.72 1.95 1.70
CA ILE A 50 8.86 1.85 2.61
C ILE A 50 9.47 0.46 2.50
N ARG A 51 10.75 0.39 2.16
CA ARG A 51 11.50 -0.86 2.27
C ARG A 51 11.96 -1.07 3.70
N ASP A 52 11.48 -2.13 4.33
CA ASP A 52 11.91 -2.58 5.64
C ASP A 52 12.29 -4.07 5.56
N GLU A 53 13.57 -4.39 5.71
CA GLU A 53 14.07 -5.76 5.62
C GLU A 53 13.65 -6.63 6.81
N THR A 54 12.93 -6.08 7.81
CA THR A 54 12.31 -6.84 8.91
C THR A 54 10.86 -7.28 8.61
N GLU A 55 10.23 -6.74 7.56
CA GLU A 55 8.89 -7.14 7.11
C GLU A 55 9.01 -8.28 6.07
N GLU A 56 8.86 -9.52 6.55
CA GLU A 56 8.92 -10.75 5.75
C GLU A 56 7.67 -10.96 4.86
N GLU A 57 6.59 -10.20 5.11
CA GLU A 57 5.30 -10.28 4.42
C GLU A 57 4.84 -8.87 4.00
N LEU A 58 3.89 -8.74 3.06
CA LEU A 58 3.41 -7.42 2.62
C LEU A 58 2.53 -6.77 3.71
N PHE A 59 2.95 -5.61 4.22
CA PHE A 59 2.21 -4.87 5.24
C PHE A 59 1.60 -3.56 4.70
N THR A 60 0.30 -3.35 4.92
CA THR A 60 -0.42 -2.14 4.48
C THR A 60 -1.21 -1.49 5.63
N SER A 61 -1.20 -0.16 5.73
CA SER A 61 -1.93 0.57 6.78
C SER A 61 -2.15 2.04 6.43
N LEU A 62 -3.41 2.52 6.48
CA LEU A 62 -3.75 3.94 6.38
C LEU A 62 -3.52 4.60 7.74
N GLN A 63 -2.66 5.59 7.74
CA GLN A 63 -2.13 6.25 8.91
C GLN A 63 -2.18 7.77 8.73
N ASN A 64 -2.08 8.48 9.83
CA ASN A 64 -1.76 9.91 9.79
C ASN A 64 -0.24 10.11 9.76
N LYS A 65 0.19 11.36 9.55
CA LYS A 65 1.61 11.73 9.47
C LYS A 65 2.47 11.25 10.64
N THR A 66 1.95 11.28 11.87
CA THR A 66 2.70 10.91 13.10
C THR A 66 2.55 9.44 13.49
N ASN A 67 1.59 8.71 12.89
CA ASN A 67 1.15 7.38 13.29
C ASN A 67 0.76 7.27 14.78
N ASP A 68 0.15 8.34 15.30
CA ASP A 68 -0.28 8.47 16.69
C ASP A 68 -1.80 8.74 16.73
N TYR A 69 -2.53 8.07 17.63
CA TYR A 69 -4.00 8.12 17.71
C TYR A 69 -4.47 8.39 19.14
N PHE A 70 -4.37 9.64 19.58
CA PHE A 70 -4.79 10.05 20.93
C PHE A 70 -6.25 10.51 20.98
N SER A 71 -6.84 10.87 19.84
CA SER A 71 -8.19 11.36 19.66
C SER A 71 -8.91 10.73 18.45
N MET A 72 -10.21 10.96 18.35
CA MET A 72 -10.99 10.58 17.16
C MET A 72 -10.62 11.44 15.93
N ASP A 73 -10.15 12.67 16.15
CA ASP A 73 -9.72 13.54 15.05
C ASP A 73 -8.43 13.00 14.41
N ASP A 74 -7.48 12.50 15.22
CA ASP A 74 -6.27 11.80 14.71
C ASP A 74 -6.62 10.55 13.89
N TRP A 75 -7.73 9.88 14.22
CA TRP A 75 -8.24 8.71 13.51
C TRP A 75 -8.94 9.04 12.19
N ASN A 76 -9.63 10.19 12.14
CA ASN A 76 -10.33 10.66 10.95
C ASN A 76 -9.37 11.33 9.95
N ASN A 77 -8.28 11.94 10.43
CA ASN A 77 -7.26 12.59 9.62
C ASN A 77 -6.14 11.61 9.18
N ARG A 78 -6.50 10.37 8.79
CA ARG A 78 -5.54 9.40 8.24
C ARG A 78 -5.52 9.53 6.72
N ASP A 79 -4.40 10.00 6.21
CA ASP A 79 -4.18 10.53 4.84
C ASP A 79 -2.96 9.90 4.13
N ILE A 80 -2.30 8.93 4.77
CA ILE A 80 -1.12 8.24 4.22
C ILE A 80 -1.33 6.73 4.30
N LEU A 81 -1.58 6.08 3.16
CA LEU A 81 -1.53 4.63 3.05
C LEU A 81 -0.07 4.20 2.96
N ARG A 82 0.45 3.65 4.05
CA ARG A 82 1.81 3.13 4.09
C ARG A 82 1.86 1.67 3.64
N ILE A 83 2.82 1.36 2.77
CA ILE A 83 3.11 0.02 2.28
C ILE A 83 4.53 -0.33 2.69
N TYR A 84 4.69 -1.43 3.43
CA TYR A 84 5.98 -1.92 3.90
C TYR A 84 6.26 -3.33 3.38
N GLY A 85 7.53 -3.61 3.17
CA GLY A 85 8.02 -4.95 2.87
C GLY A 85 9.53 -4.96 2.71
N SER A 86 10.11 -6.15 2.89
CA SER A 86 11.51 -6.43 2.53
C SER A 86 11.73 -6.33 1.03
N ASN A 87 13.00 -6.36 0.60
CA ASN A 87 13.37 -6.22 -0.82
C ASN A 87 12.66 -7.25 -1.71
N CYS A 88 12.55 -8.51 -1.27
CA CYS A 88 11.84 -9.56 -2.01
C CYS A 88 10.33 -9.31 -2.07
N VAL A 89 9.68 -8.99 -0.95
CA VAL A 89 8.24 -8.68 -0.88
C VAL A 89 7.87 -7.54 -1.83
N LEU A 90 8.63 -6.44 -1.80
CA LEU A 90 8.39 -5.31 -2.70
C LEU A 90 8.70 -5.64 -4.16
N SER A 91 9.67 -6.53 -4.43
CA SER A 91 9.93 -7.02 -5.81
C SER A 91 8.75 -7.84 -6.33
N SER A 92 8.19 -8.74 -5.51
CA SER A 92 6.98 -9.50 -5.87
C SER A 92 5.77 -8.57 -6.08
N LEU A 93 5.61 -7.53 -5.27
CA LEU A 93 4.57 -6.51 -5.46
C LEU A 93 4.77 -5.75 -6.80
N GLN A 94 6.02 -5.41 -7.15
CA GLN A 94 6.34 -4.78 -8.43
C GLN A 94 5.98 -5.70 -9.61
N GLU A 95 6.33 -6.99 -9.55
CA GLU A 95 5.97 -7.96 -10.59
C GLU A 95 4.45 -8.14 -10.70
N PHE A 96 3.73 -8.19 -9.58
CA PHE A 96 2.27 -8.26 -9.54
C PHE A 96 1.60 -7.04 -10.20
N LEU A 97 2.06 -5.82 -9.91
CA LEU A 97 1.53 -4.60 -10.55
C LEU A 97 1.77 -4.59 -12.07
N ASN A 98 2.90 -5.12 -12.55
CA ASN A 98 3.17 -5.29 -13.98
C ASN A 98 2.26 -6.36 -14.63
N ASP A 99 1.92 -7.45 -13.91
CA ASP A 99 0.93 -8.45 -14.37
C ASP A 99 -0.48 -7.83 -14.48
N LEU A 100 -0.88 -7.01 -13.51
CA LEU A 100 -2.14 -6.26 -13.54
C LEU A 100 -2.23 -5.32 -14.76
N ALA A 101 -1.15 -4.60 -15.07
CA ALA A 101 -1.11 -3.74 -16.26
C ALA A 101 -1.43 -4.49 -17.56
N GLY A 102 -1.05 -5.77 -17.65
CA GLY A 102 -1.35 -6.65 -18.79
C GLY A 102 -2.83 -7.03 -18.95
N ARG A 103 -3.67 -6.81 -17.92
CA ARG A 103 -5.10 -7.19 -17.91
C ARG A 103 -6.02 -6.11 -18.50
N GLY A 104 -5.54 -4.88 -18.65
CA GLY A 104 -6.31 -3.74 -19.15
C GLY A 104 -6.75 -2.77 -18.04
N GLU A 105 -7.58 -1.79 -18.40
CA GLU A 105 -8.18 -0.83 -17.45
C GLU A 105 -9.22 -1.53 -16.57
N GLY A 106 -9.20 -1.24 -15.26
CA GLY A 106 -10.24 -1.70 -14.35
C GLY A 106 -9.84 -1.73 -12.89
N TYR A 107 -10.74 -2.30 -12.09
CA TYR A 107 -10.54 -2.58 -10.67
C TYR A 107 -9.66 -3.82 -10.49
N SER A 108 -8.59 -3.68 -9.71
CA SER A 108 -7.81 -4.79 -9.18
C SER A 108 -7.68 -4.64 -7.67
N TYR A 109 -7.66 -5.76 -6.95
CA TYR A 109 -7.44 -5.76 -5.50
C TYR A 109 -5.98 -6.14 -5.25
N ILE A 110 -5.23 -5.39 -4.45
CA ILE A 110 -3.90 -5.87 -4.05
C ILE A 110 -4.03 -7.13 -3.20
N SER A 111 -5.16 -7.40 -2.53
CA SER A 111 -5.43 -8.73 -1.96
C SER A 111 -5.40 -9.91 -2.97
N GLU A 112 -5.40 -9.70 -4.30
CA GLU A 112 -5.06 -10.76 -5.28
C GLU A 112 -3.57 -11.18 -5.22
N TYR A 113 -2.67 -10.33 -4.71
CA TYR A 113 -1.31 -10.71 -4.33
C TYR A 113 -1.35 -11.82 -3.26
N SER A 114 -2.33 -11.80 -2.34
CA SER A 114 -2.49 -12.84 -1.31
C SER A 114 -2.86 -14.23 -1.85
N GLU A 115 -3.24 -14.35 -3.13
CA GLU A 115 -3.50 -15.66 -3.76
C GLU A 115 -2.22 -16.41 -4.15
N LYS A 116 -1.09 -15.70 -4.27
CA LYS A 116 0.21 -16.22 -4.71
C LYS A 116 1.30 -16.08 -3.64
N GLU A 117 1.23 -15.02 -2.84
CA GLU A 117 2.21 -14.62 -1.81
C GLU A 117 1.50 -14.36 -0.47
N ASN A 118 2.25 -14.18 0.62
CA ASN A 118 1.65 -13.88 1.93
C ASN A 118 1.51 -12.37 2.18
N TYR A 119 0.33 -11.97 2.65
CA TYR A 119 0.12 -10.70 3.36
C TYR A 119 0.51 -10.84 4.82
N SER A 120 1.02 -9.76 5.42
CA SER A 120 1.39 -9.76 6.84
C SER A 120 0.20 -10.12 7.71
N SER A 121 0.35 -11.09 8.60
CA SER A 121 -0.69 -11.38 9.61
C SER A 121 -0.90 -10.24 10.62
N ASN A 122 0.00 -9.25 10.62
CA ASN A 122 -0.15 -7.99 11.34
C ASN A 122 -0.79 -6.89 10.46
N SER A 123 -0.85 -7.09 9.13
CA SER A 123 -1.75 -6.30 8.29
C SER A 123 -3.18 -6.49 8.78
N PRO A 124 -3.95 -5.41 8.86
CA PRO A 124 -5.34 -5.51 9.27
C PRO A 124 -6.26 -6.05 8.07
N GLU A 125 -7.45 -6.71 8.28
CA GLU A 125 -8.66 -7.11 7.38
C GLU A 125 -9.93 -6.20 6.95
N TRP A 126 -9.95 -5.35 5.89
CA TRP A 126 -11.06 -4.46 5.35
C TRP A 126 -10.76 -4.09 3.86
N ARG A 127 -11.22 -2.93 3.30
CA ARG A 127 -10.99 -2.41 1.92
C ARG A 127 -11.05 -0.87 1.81
N LEU A 128 -10.03 -0.26 1.18
CA LEU A 128 -9.92 1.15 0.80
C LEU A 128 -9.85 1.26 -0.73
N HIS A 129 -10.60 2.17 -1.34
CA HIS A 129 -10.51 2.43 -2.79
C HIS A 129 -9.65 3.67 -3.05
N VAL A 130 -8.63 3.52 -3.90
CA VAL A 130 -7.74 4.61 -4.32
C VAL A 130 -7.66 4.64 -5.85
N GLU A 131 -7.94 5.80 -6.43
CA GLU A 131 -7.82 6.10 -7.86
C GLU A 131 -6.43 6.73 -8.11
N ILE A 132 -5.65 6.21 -9.06
CA ILE A 132 -4.25 6.62 -9.32
C ILE A 132 -4.19 7.64 -10.48
N THR A 133 -3.37 8.69 -10.31
CA THR A 133 -3.02 9.71 -11.33
C THR A 133 -1.94 9.25 -12.31
#